data_AF-A0A2D5MUP9-F1
#
_entry.id   AF-A0A2D5MUP9-F1
#
_cell.length_a   1.000
_cell.length_b   1.000
_cell.length_c   1.000
_cell.angle_alpha   90.00
_cell.angle_beta   90.00
_cell.angle_gamma   90.00
#
_symmetry.space_group_name_H-M   'P 1'
#
loop_
_entity.id
_entity.type
_entity.pdbx_description
1 polymer ?
#
loop_
_entity_poly.entity_id
_entity_poly.type
_entity_poly.pdbx_seq_one_letter_code
_entity_poly.pdbx_strand_id
1 'polypeptide(L)'
;MSLIHLLNASLISDGDEVFFHFKNNYFSGYVDKLGMIRETRCNNIVVFLNKMPFENLTEWADACIQEIAKEYITRFSAWKRCTHKNSGLVLNNLRQLCGVFAVQKIPVTNATITTLQQTISLLLKHVDLLKEQNVSYQKYIYGEADDFNENKLQLPNSIMTIAKLYDGYISAKLNTQAKMYNGKHVDKNIAPQHHSELQLTHGHINPVLNNTSRAVA
;
A
#
# COMPACT_ATOMS: atom_id res chain seq x y z
N MET A 1 6.66 11.65 12.16
CA MET A 1 6.94 10.23 11.84
C MET A 1 6.72 9.43 13.10
N SER A 2 5.76 8.50 13.07
CA SER A 2 5.26 7.72 14.22
C SER A 2 5.63 6.23 14.07
N LEU A 3 5.38 5.43 15.10
CA LEU A 3 5.69 3.99 15.09
C LEU A 3 5.01 3.23 13.95
N ILE A 4 3.79 3.62 13.56
CA ILE A 4 3.11 3.04 12.37
C ILE A 4 3.92 3.17 11.08
N HIS A 5 4.77 4.19 10.96
CA HIS A 5 5.64 4.33 9.80
C HIS A 5 6.75 3.27 9.80
N LEU A 6 7.25 2.89 10.98
CA LEU A 6 8.23 1.82 11.11
C LEU A 6 7.60 0.44 10.86
N LEU A 7 6.35 0.23 11.30
CA LEU A 7 5.57 -0.98 10.98
C LEU A 7 5.36 -1.12 9.47
N ASN A 8 4.90 -0.05 8.81
CA ASN A 8 4.69 -0.05 7.36
C ASN A 8 5.97 -0.27 6.56
N ALA A 9 7.12 0.12 7.11
CA ALA A 9 8.43 -0.13 6.52
C ALA A 9 9.02 -1.50 6.88
N SER A 10 8.28 -2.34 7.62
CA SER A 10 8.73 -3.65 8.11
C SER A 10 10.02 -3.60 8.95
N LEU A 11 10.27 -2.47 9.64
CA LEU A 11 11.42 -2.30 10.53
C LEU A 11 11.14 -2.71 11.98
N ILE A 12 9.85 -2.73 12.33
CA ILE A 12 9.28 -3.31 13.54
C ILE A 12 8.01 -4.07 13.14
N SER A 13 7.55 -4.97 14.00
CA SER A 13 6.40 -5.85 13.81
C SER A 13 5.35 -5.65 14.90
N ASP A 14 4.12 -6.11 14.65
CA ASP A 14 3.08 -6.16 15.68
C ASP A 14 3.50 -7.10 16.81
N GLY A 15 3.31 -6.64 18.05
CA GLY A 15 3.74 -7.35 19.26
C GLY A 15 5.20 -7.12 19.65
N ASP A 16 5.95 -6.30 18.92
CA ASP A 16 7.33 -5.98 19.28
C ASP A 16 7.40 -5.13 20.57
N GLU A 17 8.42 -5.39 21.39
CA GLU A 17 8.62 -4.67 22.66
C GLU A 17 9.57 -3.48 22.47
N VAL A 18 9.16 -2.32 22.98
CA VAL A 18 9.98 -1.12 23.10
C VAL A 18 10.23 -0.82 24.57
N PHE A 19 11.43 -0.38 24.90
CA PHE A 19 11.79 -0.09 26.28
C PHE A 19 12.76 1.08 26.42
N PHE A 20 12.80 1.68 27.61
CA PHE A 20 13.83 2.62 27.99
C PHE A 20 14.12 2.55 29.49
N HIS A 21 15.31 3.00 29.87
CA HIS A 21 15.69 3.14 31.27
C HIS A 21 15.62 4.61 31.67
N PHE A 22 15.08 4.86 32.85
CA PHE A 22 15.07 6.19 33.46
C PHE A 22 15.38 6.05 34.96
N LYS A 23 16.59 6.47 35.34
CA LYS A 23 17.14 6.26 36.68
C LYS A 23 17.05 4.79 37.11
N ASN A 24 16.28 4.49 38.16
CA ASN A 24 16.10 3.15 38.70
C ASN A 24 14.87 2.42 38.13
N ASN A 25 14.19 3.03 37.14
CA ASN A 25 13.00 2.48 36.52
C ASN A 25 13.30 1.97 35.11
N TYR A 26 12.94 0.73 34.86
CA TYR A 26 12.88 0.11 33.55
C TYR A 26 11.45 0.14 33.04
N PHE A 27 11.21 0.89 31.95
CA PHE A 27 9.90 0.96 31.31
C PHE A 27 9.92 0.14 30.03
N SER A 28 8.92 -0.74 29.86
CA SER A 28 8.69 -1.44 28.59
C SER A 28 7.23 -1.42 28.18
N GLY A 29 6.96 -1.59 26.90
CA GLY A 29 5.61 -1.61 26.33
C GLY A 29 5.61 -2.32 24.98
N TYR A 30 4.45 -2.83 24.59
CA TYR A 30 4.28 -3.57 23.34
C TYR A 30 3.66 -2.69 22.27
N VAL A 31 4.22 -2.74 21.07
CA VAL A 31 3.67 -2.05 19.90
C VAL A 31 2.56 -2.91 19.30
N ASP A 32 1.40 -2.30 19.04
CA ASP A 32 0.30 -2.97 18.35
C ASP A 32 0.33 -2.75 16.82
N LYS A 33 -0.56 -3.43 16.11
CA LYS A 33 -0.75 -3.29 14.65
C LYS A 33 -1.05 -1.87 14.16
N LEU A 34 -1.52 -0.96 15.02
CA LEU A 34 -1.80 0.45 14.69
C LEU A 34 -0.61 1.36 15.03
N GLY A 35 0.49 0.81 15.56
CA GLY A 35 1.65 1.57 16.00
C GLY A 35 1.41 2.31 17.31
N MET A 36 0.46 1.85 18.13
CA MET A 36 0.23 2.34 19.49
C MET A 36 0.99 1.48 20.50
N ILE A 37 1.30 2.04 21.66
CA ILE A 37 1.97 1.34 22.75
C ILE A 37 0.95 0.90 23.80
N ARG A 38 0.86 -0.41 24.03
CA ARG A 38 -0.03 -1.06 25.00
C ARG A 38 0.75 -1.82 26.07
N GLU A 39 0.05 -2.21 27.13
CA GLU A 39 0.58 -3.05 28.23
C GLU A 39 1.93 -2.56 28.77
N THR A 40 1.97 -1.30 29.21
CA THR A 40 3.20 -0.72 29.75
C THR A 40 3.58 -1.37 31.08
N ARG A 41 4.87 -1.65 31.27
CA ARG A 41 5.42 -2.23 32.49
C ARG A 41 6.52 -1.34 33.04
N CYS A 42 6.58 -1.19 34.36
CA CYS A 42 7.68 -0.55 35.08
C CYS A 42 8.30 -1.58 36.02
N ASN A 43 9.57 -1.93 35.85
CA ASN A 43 10.27 -2.95 36.64
C ASN A 43 9.46 -4.28 36.74
N ASN A 44 8.92 -4.73 35.61
CA ASN A 44 8.02 -5.90 35.45
C ASN A 44 6.61 -5.79 36.06
N ILE A 45 6.24 -4.65 36.65
CA ILE A 45 4.89 -4.41 37.15
C ILE A 45 4.08 -3.70 36.06
N VAL A 46 2.90 -4.23 35.71
CA VAL A 46 2.01 -3.60 34.73
C VAL A 46 1.47 -2.28 35.28
N VAL A 47 1.64 -1.21 34.52
CA VAL A 47 1.16 0.14 34.83
C VAL A 47 0.14 0.58 33.77
N PHE A 48 -0.65 1.61 34.07
CA PHE A 48 -1.68 2.15 33.17
C PHE A 48 -2.79 1.15 32.76
N LEU A 49 -3.17 0.23 33.65
CA LEU A 49 -4.19 -0.81 33.40
C LEU A 49 -5.54 -0.28 32.86
N ASN A 50 -5.94 0.94 33.25
CA ASN A 50 -7.21 1.55 32.86
C ASN A 50 -7.06 2.65 31.79
N LYS A 51 -5.87 2.81 31.20
CA LYS A 51 -5.61 3.85 30.22
C LYS A 51 -5.65 3.25 28.81
N MET A 52 -6.15 4.04 27.86
CA MET A 52 -6.07 3.68 26.45
C MET A 52 -4.59 3.57 26.01
N PRO A 53 -4.29 2.76 24.98
CA PRO A 53 -2.95 2.70 24.39
C PRO A 53 -2.45 4.08 23.95
N PHE A 54 -1.14 4.28 24.01
CA PHE A 54 -0.54 5.56 23.66
C PHE A 54 -0.26 5.61 22.15
N GLU A 55 -0.80 6.62 21.47
CA GLU A 55 -0.62 6.81 20.02
C GLU A 55 0.79 7.31 19.67
N ASN A 56 1.44 7.99 20.62
CA ASN A 56 2.74 8.63 20.42
C ASN A 56 3.77 8.12 21.43
N LEU A 57 4.95 7.76 20.92
CA LEU A 57 6.11 7.35 21.71
C LEU A 57 6.52 8.42 22.74
N THR A 58 6.45 9.71 22.37
CA THR A 58 6.80 10.79 23.30
C THR A 58 5.80 10.89 24.44
N GLU A 59 4.50 10.83 24.14
CA GLU A 59 3.44 10.86 25.14
C GLU A 59 3.52 9.67 26.11
N TRP A 60 3.79 8.47 25.56
CA TRP A 60 4.04 7.28 26.37
C TRP A 60 5.20 7.48 27.35
N ALA A 61 6.34 7.97 26.87
CA ALA A 61 7.50 8.18 27.72
C ALA A 61 7.28 9.29 28.77
N ASP A 62 6.59 10.37 28.40
CA ASP A 62 6.24 11.44 29.32
C ASP A 62 5.28 10.95 30.41
N ALA A 63 4.27 10.14 30.07
CA ALA A 63 3.39 9.51 31.04
C ALA A 63 4.17 8.59 31.99
N CYS A 64 5.07 7.75 31.48
CA CYS A 64 5.94 6.91 32.30
C CYS A 64 6.77 7.74 33.31
N ILE A 65 7.38 8.85 32.87
CA ILE A 65 8.25 9.67 33.72
C ILE A 65 7.42 10.50 34.72
N GLN A 66 6.35 11.15 34.28
CA GLN A 66 5.56 12.05 35.10
C GLN A 66 4.61 11.30 36.03
N GLU A 67 3.89 10.31 35.53
CA GLU A 67 2.85 9.63 36.30
C GLU A 67 3.42 8.50 37.16
N ILE A 68 4.45 7.78 36.69
CA ILE A 68 5.03 6.64 37.44
C ILE A 68 6.30 7.06 38.19
N ALA A 69 7.28 7.66 37.52
CA ALA A 69 8.51 8.09 38.21
C ALA A 69 8.33 9.36 39.06
N LYS A 70 7.20 10.08 38.91
CA LYS A 70 6.88 11.33 39.63
C LYS A 70 7.92 12.43 39.38
N GLU A 71 8.43 12.50 38.16
CA GLU A 71 9.43 13.48 37.77
C GLU A 71 8.97 14.34 36.60
N TYR A 72 9.45 15.59 36.59
CA TYR A 72 9.24 16.50 35.47
C TYR A 72 10.54 16.71 34.71
N ILE A 73 10.53 16.43 33.41
CA ILE A 73 11.70 16.58 32.55
C ILE A 73 11.34 17.38 31.30
N THR A 74 12.12 18.42 31.00
CA THR A 74 11.86 19.33 29.88
C THR A 74 12.62 18.97 28.60
N ARG A 75 13.61 18.07 28.69
CA ARG A 75 14.52 17.72 27.58
C ARG A 75 14.65 16.22 27.36
N PHE A 76 13.58 15.46 27.57
CA PHE A 76 13.57 14.04 27.24
C PHE A 76 13.18 13.82 25.78
N SER A 77 14.00 13.06 25.04
CA SER A 77 13.69 12.68 23.66
C SER A 77 13.46 11.18 23.60
N ALA A 78 12.19 10.77 23.58
CA ALA A 78 11.82 9.36 23.58
C ALA A 78 12.47 8.60 22.41
N TRP A 79 12.49 9.18 21.21
CA TRP A 79 13.14 8.60 20.04
C TRP A 79 14.62 8.28 20.24
N LYS A 80 15.36 9.12 21.00
CA LYS A 80 16.79 8.92 21.25
C LYS A 80 17.09 7.97 22.40
N ARG A 81 16.08 7.58 23.19
CA ARG A 81 16.25 6.82 24.44
C ARG A 81 15.52 5.49 24.45
N CYS A 82 14.45 5.36 23.68
CA CYS A 82 13.71 4.13 23.54
C CYS A 82 14.42 3.20 22.54
N THR A 83 14.53 1.94 22.93
CA THR A 83 15.18 0.87 22.19
C THR A 83 14.14 -0.16 21.80
N HIS A 84 14.21 -0.63 20.55
CA HIS A 84 13.44 -1.76 20.09
C HIS A 84 14.15 -3.06 20.51
N LYS A 85 13.44 -3.93 21.23
CA LYS A 85 14.04 -5.12 21.84
C LYS A 85 14.57 -6.11 20.81
N ASN A 86 13.81 -6.36 19.74
CA ASN A 86 14.17 -7.40 18.78
C ASN A 86 15.36 -6.99 17.90
N SER A 87 15.43 -5.73 17.47
CA SER A 87 16.57 -5.25 16.69
C SER A 87 17.76 -4.81 17.55
N GLY A 88 17.54 -4.54 18.84
CA GLY A 88 18.54 -3.93 19.73
C GLY A 88 18.88 -2.47 19.38
N LEU A 89 18.21 -1.88 18.39
CA LEU A 89 18.48 -0.53 17.92
C LEU A 89 17.60 0.50 18.63
N VAL A 90 18.18 1.67 18.88
CA VAL A 90 17.43 2.84 19.33
C VAL A 90 16.44 3.25 18.23
N LEU A 91 15.22 3.63 18.61
CA LEU A 91 14.14 3.96 17.68
C LEU A 91 14.51 5.11 16.73
N ASN A 92 15.37 6.04 17.15
CA ASN A 92 15.92 7.07 16.26
C ASN A 92 16.73 6.49 15.10
N ASN A 93 17.49 5.41 15.31
CA ASN A 93 18.24 4.75 14.24
C ASN A 93 17.29 4.07 13.26
N LEU A 94 16.28 3.36 13.76
CA LEU A 94 15.22 2.78 12.91
C LEU A 94 14.49 3.87 12.12
N ARG A 95 14.23 5.03 12.73
CA ARG A 95 13.64 6.18 12.07
C ARG A 95 14.52 6.70 10.92
N GLN A 96 15.84 6.80 11.14
CA GLN A 96 16.78 7.21 10.09
C GLN A 96 16.85 6.17 8.97
N LEU A 97 16.93 4.88 9.30
CA LEU A 97 16.89 3.79 8.32
C LEU A 97 15.61 3.85 7.50
N CYS A 98 14.46 4.05 8.15
CA CYS A 98 13.20 4.22 7.47
C CYS A 98 13.20 5.44 6.55
N GLY A 99 13.86 6.55 6.90
CA GLY A 99 13.99 7.70 5.99
C GLY A 99 14.86 7.43 4.75
N VAL A 100 15.85 6.54 4.88
CA VAL A 100 16.76 6.16 3.78
C VAL A 100 16.12 5.10 2.88
N PHE A 101 15.43 4.12 3.46
CA PHE A 101 14.93 2.94 2.75
C PHE A 101 13.43 2.99 2.44
N ALA A 102 12.63 3.83 3.09
CA ALA A 102 11.25 3.99 2.69
C ALA A 102 11.20 4.64 1.31
N VAL A 103 10.50 3.98 0.39
CA VAL A 103 10.11 4.56 -0.89
C VAL A 103 9.56 5.95 -0.61
N GLN A 104 10.17 6.99 -1.19
CA GLN A 104 9.69 8.36 -1.02
C GLN A 104 8.20 8.36 -1.34
N LYS A 105 7.36 8.69 -0.35
CA LYS A 105 5.93 8.89 -0.58
C LYS A 105 5.85 10.00 -1.63
N ILE A 106 5.45 9.65 -2.86
CA ILE A 106 5.09 10.64 -3.87
C ILE A 106 4.10 11.56 -3.16
N PRO A 107 4.36 12.87 -3.04
CA PRO A 107 3.49 13.74 -2.29
C PRO A 107 2.10 13.68 -2.91
N VAL A 108 1.13 13.17 -2.16
CA VAL A 108 -0.27 13.28 -2.52
C VAL A 108 -0.63 14.74 -2.32
N THR A 109 -0.54 15.52 -3.39
CA THR A 109 -0.91 16.93 -3.40
C THR A 109 -2.40 17.07 -3.68
N ASN A 110 -2.99 18.21 -3.34
CA ASN A 110 -4.37 18.50 -3.76
C ASN A 110 -4.54 18.37 -5.28
N ALA A 111 -3.50 18.69 -6.06
CA ALA A 111 -3.50 18.52 -7.51
C ALA A 111 -3.57 17.04 -7.93
N THR A 112 -2.86 16.13 -7.25
CA THR A 112 -2.96 14.69 -7.55
C THR A 112 -4.32 14.13 -7.16
N ILE A 113 -4.90 14.59 -6.04
CA ILE A 113 -6.26 14.23 -5.63
C ILE A 113 -7.29 14.67 -6.67
N THR A 114 -7.24 15.93 -7.12
CA THR A 114 -8.15 16.45 -8.15
C THR A 114 -8.01 15.69 -9.48
N THR A 115 -6.78 15.38 -9.90
CA THR A 115 -6.53 14.61 -11.13
C THR A 115 -7.13 13.20 -11.02
N LEU A 116 -6.98 12.55 -9.86
CA LEU A 116 -7.58 11.23 -9.60
C LEU A 116 -9.10 11.29 -9.64
N GLN A 117 -9.71 12.28 -8.98
CA GLN A 117 -11.17 12.47 -9.00
C GLN A 117 -11.70 12.69 -10.42
N GLN A 118 -11.04 13.54 -11.21
CA GLN A 118 -11.40 13.77 -12.62
C GLN A 118 -11.29 12.49 -13.46
N THR A 119 -10.23 11.71 -13.24
CA THR A 119 -10.01 10.43 -13.94
C THR A 119 -11.11 9.42 -13.58
N ILE A 120 -11.47 9.32 -12.30
CA ILE A 120 -12.56 8.44 -11.84
C ILE A 120 -13.88 8.86 -12.49
N SER A 121 -14.23 10.14 -12.48
CA SER A 121 -15.46 10.65 -13.09
C SER A 121 -15.54 10.35 -14.59
N LEU A 122 -14.42 10.49 -15.31
CA LEU A 122 -14.35 10.17 -16.74
C LEU A 122 -14.53 8.67 -17.00
N LEU A 123 -13.90 7.81 -16.18
CA LEU A 123 -14.04 6.36 -16.27
C LEU A 123 -15.47 5.91 -15.99
N LEU A 124 -16.11 6.45 -14.95
CA LEU A 124 -17.51 6.14 -14.63
C LEU A 124 -18.45 6.50 -15.77
N LYS A 125 -18.31 7.71 -16.33
CA LYS A 125 -19.10 8.12 -17.49
C LYS A 125 -18.88 7.21 -18.70
N HIS A 126 -17.65 6.75 -18.92
CA HIS A 126 -17.36 5.84 -20.02
C HIS A 126 -17.99 4.46 -19.82
N VAL A 127 -17.98 3.95 -18.58
CA VAL A 127 -18.68 2.70 -18.21
C VAL A 127 -20.18 2.82 -18.47
N ASP A 128 -20.81 3.96 -18.13
CA ASP A 128 -22.23 4.16 -18.36
C ASP A 128 -22.58 4.17 -19.86
N LEU A 129 -21.78 4.85 -20.68
CA LEU A 129 -21.94 4.82 -22.15
C LEU A 129 -21.79 3.40 -22.71
N LEU A 130 -20.82 2.62 -22.23
CA LEU A 130 -20.65 1.23 -22.65
C LEU A 130 -21.83 0.36 -22.24
N LYS A 131 -22.41 0.58 -21.06
CA LYS A 131 -23.63 -0.12 -20.62
C LYS A 131 -24.82 0.22 -21.51
N GLU A 132 -25.03 1.49 -21.81
CA GLU A 132 -26.11 1.93 -22.71
C GLU A 132 -25.97 1.30 -24.10
N GLN A 133 -24.75 1.25 -24.63
CA GLN A 133 -24.48 0.57 -25.89
C GLN A 133 -24.76 -0.94 -25.80
N ASN A 134 -24.27 -1.60 -24.74
CA ASN A 134 -24.49 -3.03 -24.56
C ASN A 134 -26.00 -3.37 -24.48
N VAL A 135 -26.79 -2.54 -23.80
CA VAL A 135 -28.26 -2.66 -23.79
C VAL A 135 -28.85 -2.50 -25.19
N SER A 136 -28.37 -1.53 -25.97
CA SER A 136 -28.81 -1.36 -27.37
C SER A 136 -28.46 -2.58 -28.23
N TYR A 137 -27.26 -3.14 -28.08
CA TYR A 137 -26.84 -4.36 -28.77
C TYR A 137 -27.71 -5.56 -28.38
N GLN A 138 -28.02 -5.71 -27.09
CA GLN A 138 -28.88 -6.79 -26.61
C GLN A 138 -30.28 -6.71 -27.23
N LYS A 139 -30.90 -5.52 -27.25
CA LYS A 139 -32.22 -5.33 -27.86
C LYS A 139 -32.24 -5.69 -29.34
N TYR A 140 -31.19 -5.34 -30.08
CA TYR A 140 -31.04 -5.74 -31.48
C TYR A 140 -30.92 -7.26 -31.65
N ILE A 141 -30.05 -7.90 -30.85
CA ILE A 141 -29.84 -9.36 -30.90
C ILE A 141 -31.12 -10.14 -30.58
N TYR A 142 -31.90 -9.68 -29.60
CA TYR A 142 -33.16 -10.32 -29.22
C TYR A 142 -34.35 -9.93 -30.10
N GLY A 143 -34.14 -9.13 -31.15
CA GLY A 143 -35.19 -8.69 -32.08
C GLY A 143 -36.20 -7.71 -31.47
N GLU A 144 -35.86 -7.07 -30.36
CA GLU A 144 -36.66 -6.02 -29.72
C GLU A 144 -36.42 -4.64 -30.36
N ALA A 145 -35.40 -4.50 -31.20
CA ALA A 145 -35.08 -3.28 -31.96
C ALA A 145 -34.53 -3.63 -33.35
N ASP A 146 -34.90 -2.83 -34.36
CA ASP A 146 -34.47 -3.01 -35.75
C ASP A 146 -33.02 -2.57 -36.00
N ASP A 147 -32.44 -1.79 -35.09
CA ASP A 147 -31.09 -1.21 -35.21
C ASP A 147 -30.43 -1.04 -33.83
N PHE A 148 -29.11 -0.84 -33.81
CA PHE A 148 -28.32 -0.61 -32.59
C PHE A 148 -27.42 0.62 -32.69
N ASN A 149 -26.97 1.11 -31.55
CA ASN A 149 -26.08 2.26 -31.48
C ASN A 149 -24.64 1.90 -31.92
N GLU A 150 -24.29 2.20 -33.18
CA GLU A 150 -22.96 1.99 -33.79
C GLU A 150 -21.90 3.02 -33.38
N ASN A 151 -22.23 4.04 -32.59
CA ASN A 151 -21.27 5.12 -32.30
C ASN A 151 -19.99 4.58 -31.65
N LYS A 152 -18.84 4.77 -32.30
CA LYS A 152 -17.57 4.29 -31.73
C LYS A 152 -17.19 5.12 -30.50
N LEU A 153 -17.37 4.56 -29.31
CA LEU A 153 -16.94 5.19 -28.06
C LEU A 153 -15.41 5.26 -28.03
N GLN A 154 -14.87 6.47 -28.12
CA GLN A 154 -13.43 6.67 -27.97
C GLN A 154 -13.09 6.86 -26.49
N LEU A 155 -12.05 6.15 -26.05
CA LEU A 155 -11.51 6.33 -24.72
C LEU A 155 -10.83 7.72 -24.65
N PRO A 156 -11.10 8.53 -23.61
CA PRO A 156 -10.43 9.82 -23.47
C PRO A 156 -8.89 9.69 -23.48
N ASN A 157 -8.21 10.59 -24.19
CA ASN A 157 -6.74 10.57 -24.37
C ASN A 157 -5.97 10.58 -23.03
N SER A 158 -6.53 11.23 -22.01
CA SER A 158 -5.98 11.24 -20.65
C SER A 158 -5.95 9.83 -20.04
N ILE A 159 -7.02 9.06 -20.21
CA ILE A 159 -7.13 7.68 -19.73
C ILE A 159 -6.20 6.77 -20.55
N MET A 160 -6.13 6.97 -21.87
CA MET A 160 -5.22 6.21 -22.74
C MET A 160 -3.75 6.39 -22.35
N THR A 161 -3.37 7.61 -21.96
CA THR A 161 -2.01 7.90 -21.48
C THR A 161 -1.72 7.18 -20.17
N ILE A 162 -2.67 7.18 -19.23
CA ILE A 162 -2.54 6.48 -17.95
C ILE A 162 -2.44 4.96 -18.16
N ALA A 163 -3.24 4.39 -19.05
CA ALA A 163 -3.20 2.97 -19.39
C ALA A 163 -1.81 2.56 -19.92
N LYS A 164 -1.24 3.33 -20.86
CA LYS A 164 0.12 3.09 -21.38
C LYS A 164 1.20 3.16 -20.29
N LEU A 165 1.09 4.11 -19.37
CA LEU A 165 2.01 4.21 -18.24
C LEU A 165 1.90 3.02 -17.30
N TYR A 166 0.67 2.54 -17.07
CA TYR A 166 0.42 1.34 -16.28
C TYR A 166 1.00 0.09 -16.94
N ASP A 167 0.79 -0.09 -18.24
CA ASP A 167 1.36 -1.22 -19.00
C ASP A 167 2.89 -1.21 -18.95
N GLY A 168 3.50 -0.02 -19.07
CA GLY A 168 4.93 0.18 -18.90
C GLY A 168 5.42 -0.20 -17.50
N TYR A 169 4.68 0.20 -16.46
CA TYR A 169 4.98 -0.17 -15.07
C TYR A 169 4.89 -1.69 -14.86
N ILE A 170 3.83 -2.34 -15.34
CA ILE A 170 3.66 -3.80 -15.21
C ILE A 170 4.81 -4.53 -15.91
N SER A 171 5.16 -4.11 -17.13
CA SER A 171 6.28 -4.68 -17.89
C SER A 171 7.62 -4.51 -17.14
N ALA A 172 7.89 -3.33 -16.58
CA ALA A 172 9.09 -3.07 -15.80
C ALA A 172 9.13 -3.88 -14.49
N LYS A 173 7.99 -4.02 -13.81
CA LYS A 173 7.85 -4.84 -12.60
C LYS A 173 8.14 -6.31 -12.89
N LEU A 174 7.55 -6.87 -13.94
CA LEU A 174 7.78 -8.26 -14.36
C LEU A 174 9.25 -8.49 -14.72
N ASN A 175 9.87 -7.58 -15.47
CA ASN A 175 11.30 -7.66 -15.80
C ASN A 175 12.21 -7.62 -14.56
N THR A 176 11.85 -6.81 -13.56
CA THR A 176 12.60 -6.70 -12.32
C THR A 176 12.45 -7.96 -11.48
N GLN A 177 11.23 -8.50 -11.38
CA GLN A 177 10.96 -9.77 -10.70
C GLN A 177 11.67 -10.95 -11.37
N ALA A 178 11.68 -11.01 -12.70
CA ALA A 178 12.41 -12.02 -13.46
C ALA A 178 13.93 -11.95 -13.25
N LYS A 179 14.52 -10.74 -13.18
CA LYS A 179 15.94 -10.55 -12.85
C LYS A 179 16.27 -10.99 -11.41
N MET A 180 15.37 -10.76 -10.46
CA MET A 180 15.55 -11.23 -9.08
C MET A 180 15.47 -12.75 -8.96
N TYR A 181 14.63 -13.40 -9.77
CA TYR A 181 14.54 -14.86 -9.84
C TYR A 181 15.75 -15.48 -10.55
N ASN A 182 16.18 -14.92 -11.68
CA ASN A 182 17.35 -15.40 -12.42
C ASN A 182 18.69 -15.14 -11.69
N GLY A 183 18.70 -14.23 -10.70
CA GLY A 183 19.85 -13.97 -9.83
C GLY A 183 19.95 -14.87 -8.60
N LYS A 184 18.95 -15.75 -8.36
CA LYS A 184 18.96 -16.68 -7.22
C LYS A 184 18.88 -18.13 -7.71
N HIS A 185 20.06 -18.75 -7.71
CA HIS A 185 20.37 -20.19 -7.63
C HIS A 185 20.39 -21.04 -8.91
N VAL A 186 21.62 -21.42 -9.30
CA VAL A 186 21.97 -22.85 -9.23
C VAL A 186 21.63 -23.31 -7.81
N ASP A 187 20.49 -23.94 -7.65
CA ASP A 187 20.25 -25.03 -6.71
C ASP A 187 18.88 -25.61 -6.97
N LYS A 188 18.91 -26.90 -7.26
CA LYS A 188 17.75 -27.73 -7.56
C LYS A 188 16.94 -27.93 -6.29
N ASN A 189 15.64 -27.74 -6.46
CA ASN A 189 14.51 -28.38 -5.77
C ASN A 189 13.61 -27.36 -5.09
N ILE A 190 12.49 -27.08 -5.75
CA ILE A 190 11.12 -27.15 -5.24
C ILE A 190 10.23 -26.58 -6.36
N ALA A 191 9.44 -27.45 -6.98
CA ALA A 191 8.32 -27.08 -7.83
C ALA A 191 7.01 -27.24 -7.00
N PRO A 192 5.84 -26.84 -7.50
CA PRO A 192 5.40 -25.46 -7.65
C PRO A 192 3.94 -25.28 -7.14
N GLN A 193 3.57 -24.14 -6.53
CA GLN A 193 2.15 -23.79 -6.38
C GLN A 193 1.92 -22.28 -6.48
N HIS A 194 1.61 -21.81 -7.69
CA HIS A 194 0.62 -20.76 -7.99
C HIS A 194 0.58 -20.47 -9.51
N HIS A 195 0.12 -21.44 -10.30
CA HIS A 195 -0.36 -21.20 -11.66
C HIS A 195 -1.89 -21.29 -11.64
N SER A 196 -2.59 -20.18 -11.37
CA SER A 196 -4.06 -20.14 -11.57
C SER A 196 -4.66 -18.76 -11.88
N GLU A 197 -3.91 -17.65 -11.92
CA GLU A 197 -4.53 -16.33 -12.18
C GLU A 197 -4.23 -15.73 -13.57
N LEU A 198 -3.58 -16.46 -14.47
CA LEU A 198 -3.08 -15.92 -15.75
C LEU A 198 -3.87 -16.33 -17.01
N GLN A 199 -5.12 -16.77 -16.90
CA GLN A 199 -5.90 -17.23 -18.09
C GLN A 199 -7.13 -16.40 -18.47
N LEU A 200 -7.36 -15.20 -17.90
CA LEU A 200 -8.59 -14.44 -18.20
C LEU A 200 -8.43 -13.07 -18.90
N THR A 201 -7.23 -12.66 -19.33
CA THR A 201 -7.07 -11.33 -19.96
C THR A 201 -6.18 -11.28 -21.20
N HIS A 202 -6.09 -12.36 -21.97
CA HIS A 202 -5.50 -12.33 -23.31
C HIS A 202 -6.55 -12.72 -24.36
N GLY A 203 -7.31 -11.72 -24.80
CA GLY A 203 -8.27 -11.85 -25.89
C GLY A 203 -8.61 -10.49 -26.49
N HIS A 204 -8.13 -10.27 -27.72
CA HIS A 204 -8.55 -9.25 -28.68
C HIS A 204 -8.13 -7.78 -28.45
N ILE A 205 -6.99 -7.40 -29.04
CA ILE A 205 -6.96 -6.39 -30.12
C ILE A 205 -5.86 -6.79 -31.13
N ASN A 206 -6.24 -7.29 -32.31
CA ASN A 206 -5.38 -7.36 -33.48
C ASN A 206 -6.17 -6.80 -34.67
N PRO A 207 -5.70 -5.76 -35.37
CA PRO A 207 -6.37 -5.24 -36.57
C PRO A 207 -5.87 -6.03 -37.77
N VAL A 208 -6.66 -6.98 -38.27
CA VAL A 208 -6.40 -7.60 -39.57
C VAL A 208 -7.13 -6.80 -40.64
N LEU A 209 -6.36 -5.98 -41.36
CA LEU A 209 -6.67 -5.55 -42.71
C LEU A 209 -6.84 -6.79 -43.61
N ASN A 210 -7.99 -6.95 -44.25
CA ASN A 210 -8.13 -7.58 -45.56
C ASN A 210 -9.57 -7.41 -46.09
N ASN A 211 -9.78 -6.46 -47.01
CA ASN A 211 -10.93 -6.48 -47.91
C ASN A 211 -10.53 -7.22 -49.18
N THR A 212 -10.94 -8.48 -49.29
CA THR A 212 -11.05 -9.20 -50.56
C THR A 212 -12.38 -8.83 -51.21
N SER A 213 -12.29 -8.33 -52.45
CA SER A 213 -13.41 -7.97 -53.30
C SER A 213 -14.32 -9.16 -53.64
N ARG A 214 -15.62 -8.85 -53.62
CA ARG A 214 -16.76 -9.50 -54.30
C ARG A 214 -16.44 -10.35 -55.54
N ALA A 215 -16.91 -11.59 -55.51
CA ALA A 215 -17.72 -12.26 -56.53
C ALA A 215 -18.64 -13.24 -55.77
N VAL A 216 -19.92 -13.42 -56.07
CA VAL A 216 -20.41 -14.39 -57.06
C VAL A 216 -21.91 -14.15 -57.28
N ALA A 217 -22.31 -14.29 -58.56
CA ALA A 217 -23.61 -14.63 -59.16
C ALA A 217 -24.85 -13.79 -58.82
#